data_AF-A0A8J7H0X2-F1
#
_entry.id   AF-A0A8J7H0X2-F1
#
_cell.length_a   1.000
_cell.length_b   1.000
_cell.length_c   1.000
_cell.angle_alpha   90.00
_cell.angle_beta   90.00
_cell.angle_gamma   90.00
#
_symmetry.space_group_name_H-M   'P 1'
#
loop_
_entity.id
_entity.type
_entity.pdbx_description
1 polymer ?
#
loop_
_entity_poly.entity_id
_entity_poly.type
_entity_poly.pdbx_seq_one_letter_code
_entity_poly.pdbx_strand_id
1 'polypeptide(L)'
;MMISPEGYYEEHLKGKNKEQIMTVIRGLKQEIGRLKNAMESPDYGVKPIMHPSEDTRLHWTREYLERAKQAFAEAGGTYTLSKSEEKVADFDANMDAICKITFSIGGFFGGYRSYVVELSDRLKAYTKLWEDEEPLSLLDGDNEEPFTKDTFIAALRDLRIGEWLRRYSTKRFGYTVCDGTQWELEFEYSNGHKPVRFDGDNSYPYNFDKLQMLFGIDETEEDEDE
;
A
#
# COMPACT_ATOMS: atom_id res chain seq x y z
N MET A 1 23.16 -0.80 -8.07
CA MET A 1 23.04 0.67 -7.92
C MET A 1 21.98 1.13 -8.91
N MET A 2 21.01 1.93 -8.47
CA MET A 2 20.02 2.56 -9.35
C MET A 2 20.54 3.95 -9.74
N ILE A 3 20.15 4.48 -10.90
CA ILE A 3 20.54 5.81 -11.37
C ILE A 3 19.54 6.87 -10.87
N SER A 4 19.93 8.15 -10.87
CA SER A 4 18.98 9.21 -10.51
C SER A 4 17.90 9.40 -11.60
N PRO A 5 16.76 10.04 -11.30
CA PRO A 5 15.71 10.30 -12.28
C PRO A 5 16.21 11.17 -13.44
N GLU A 6 17.13 12.10 -13.19
CA GLU A 6 17.79 12.92 -14.22
C GLU A 6 18.72 12.08 -15.08
N GLY A 7 19.49 11.16 -14.48
CA GLY A 7 20.30 10.19 -15.22
C GLY A 7 19.43 9.31 -16.12
N TYR A 8 18.30 8.84 -15.58
CA TYR A 8 17.31 8.09 -16.36
C TYR A 8 16.75 8.91 -17.51
N TYR A 9 16.46 10.20 -17.31
CA TYR A 9 16.02 11.08 -18.38
C TYR A 9 17.06 11.19 -19.50
N GLU A 10 18.31 11.46 -19.15
CA GLU A 10 19.41 11.59 -20.11
C GLU A 10 19.62 10.31 -20.94
N GLU A 11 19.57 9.13 -20.31
CA GLU A 11 19.80 7.86 -20.98
C GLU A 11 18.58 7.32 -21.74
N HIS A 12 17.37 7.51 -21.19
CA HIS A 12 16.16 6.80 -21.64
C HIS A 12 15.05 7.68 -22.17
N LEU A 13 15.09 9.01 -22.02
CA LEU A 13 14.00 9.90 -22.44
C LEU A 13 14.46 11.01 -23.40
N LYS A 14 15.67 11.51 -23.24
CA LYS A 14 16.19 12.62 -24.04
C LYS A 14 16.21 12.29 -25.53
N GLY A 15 15.70 13.23 -26.33
CA GLY A 15 15.63 13.08 -27.79
C GLY A 15 14.53 12.13 -28.30
N LYS A 16 13.75 11.50 -27.41
CA LYS A 16 12.59 10.68 -27.81
C LYS A 16 11.39 11.56 -28.14
N ASN A 17 10.58 11.10 -29.08
CA ASN A 17 9.28 11.71 -29.36
C ASN A 17 8.20 11.23 -28.37
N LYS A 18 7.02 11.85 -28.43
CA LYS A 18 5.89 11.55 -27.53
C LYS A 18 5.48 10.07 -27.58
N GLU A 19 5.44 9.43 -28.75
CA GLU A 19 5.04 8.02 -28.88
C GLU A 19 6.05 7.07 -28.22
N GLN A 20 7.34 7.37 -28.37
CA GLN A 20 8.42 6.63 -27.74
C GLN A 20 8.40 6.80 -26.21
N ILE A 21 8.20 8.02 -25.70
CA ILE A 21 8.08 8.28 -24.26
C ILE A 21 6.85 7.56 -23.69
N MET A 22 5.71 7.58 -24.38
CA MET A 22 4.51 6.84 -23.95
C MET A 22 4.76 5.33 -23.87
N THR A 23 5.59 4.78 -24.75
CA THR A 23 6.00 3.36 -24.68
C THR A 23 6.86 3.09 -23.44
N VAL A 24 7.77 4.00 -23.08
CA VAL A 24 8.55 3.93 -21.85
C VAL A 24 7.64 3.97 -20.62
N ILE A 25 6.68 4.91 -20.57
CA ILE A 25 5.68 5.02 -19.49
C ILE A 25 4.94 3.69 -19.31
N ARG A 26 4.47 3.06 -20.39
CA ARG A 26 3.81 1.75 -20.33
C ARG A 26 4.72 0.66 -19.75
N GLY A 27 5.98 0.63 -20.17
CA GLY A 27 6.98 -0.31 -19.65
C GLY A 27 7.24 -0.13 -18.16
N LEU A 28 7.39 1.12 -17.69
CA LEU A 28 7.58 1.43 -16.27
C LEU A 28 6.37 1.00 -15.43
N LYS A 29 5.14 1.23 -15.93
CA LYS A 29 3.91 0.77 -15.25
C LYS A 29 3.84 -0.76 -15.16
N GLN A 30 4.24 -1.47 -16.22
CA GLN A 30 4.33 -2.93 -16.21
C GLN A 30 5.36 -3.43 -15.20
N GLU A 31 6.52 -2.77 -15.12
CA GLU A 31 7.57 -3.13 -14.17
C GLU A 31 7.13 -2.91 -12.72
N ILE A 32 6.46 -1.80 -12.41
CA ILE A 32 5.84 -1.55 -11.09
C ILE A 32 4.87 -2.68 -10.74
N GLY A 33 3.99 -3.07 -11.68
CA GLY A 33 3.08 -4.19 -11.48
C GLY A 33 3.80 -5.52 -11.23
N ARG A 34 4.86 -5.80 -12.01
CA ARG A 34 5.67 -7.02 -11.88
C ARG A 34 6.39 -7.08 -10.53
N LEU A 35 6.98 -5.97 -10.07
CA LEU A 35 7.67 -5.89 -8.79
C LEU A 35 6.72 -6.10 -7.62
N LYS A 36 5.56 -5.42 -7.62
CA LYS A 36 4.53 -5.64 -6.59
C LYS A 36 4.07 -7.10 -6.58
N ASN A 37 3.71 -7.66 -7.74
CA ASN A 37 3.27 -9.05 -7.82
C ASN A 37 4.35 -10.05 -7.35
N ALA A 38 5.63 -9.75 -7.56
CA ALA A 38 6.73 -10.59 -7.07
C ALA A 38 6.85 -10.54 -5.54
N MET A 39 6.73 -9.35 -4.94
CA MET A 39 6.80 -9.16 -3.48
C MET A 39 5.56 -9.70 -2.76
N GLU A 40 4.41 -9.72 -3.42
CA GLU A 40 3.17 -10.25 -2.86
C GLU A 40 3.00 -11.78 -3.05
N SER A 41 4.01 -12.45 -3.61
CA SER A 41 4.01 -13.89 -3.83
C SER A 41 4.22 -14.63 -2.50
N PRO A 42 3.52 -15.75 -2.23
CA PRO A 42 3.79 -16.59 -1.06
C PRO A 42 5.24 -17.08 -0.95
N ASP A 43 5.91 -17.23 -2.10
CA ASP A 43 7.31 -17.65 -2.17
C ASP A 43 8.32 -16.48 -2.06
N TYR A 44 7.85 -15.25 -1.82
CA TYR A 44 8.74 -14.10 -1.67
C TYR A 44 9.63 -14.26 -0.42
N GLY A 45 10.91 -13.89 -0.52
CA GLY A 45 11.88 -14.06 0.56
C GLY A 45 12.43 -15.48 0.75
N VAL A 46 11.83 -16.52 0.14
CA VAL A 46 12.36 -17.90 0.18
C VAL A 46 13.74 -18.01 -0.48
N LYS A 47 13.98 -17.21 -1.52
CA LYS A 47 15.29 -17.08 -2.16
C LYS A 47 16.01 -15.84 -1.63
N PRO A 48 17.36 -15.84 -1.62
CA PRO A 48 18.13 -14.67 -1.24
C PRO A 48 17.71 -13.44 -2.06
N ILE A 49 17.42 -12.34 -1.37
CA ILE A 49 17.09 -11.06 -1.99
C ILE A 49 18.34 -10.54 -2.72
N MET A 50 18.21 -10.32 -4.02
CA MET A 50 19.29 -9.80 -4.85
C MET A 50 19.28 -8.27 -4.82
N HIS A 51 20.45 -7.64 -4.65
CA HIS A 51 20.53 -6.18 -4.61
C HIS A 51 20.71 -5.57 -6.02
N PRO A 52 20.02 -4.44 -6.33
CA PRO A 52 19.06 -3.73 -5.48
C PRO A 52 17.76 -4.52 -5.31
N SER A 53 17.21 -4.50 -4.08
CA SER A 53 15.99 -5.25 -3.74
C SER A 53 14.79 -4.79 -4.55
N GLU A 54 13.75 -5.61 -4.62
CA GLU A 54 12.49 -5.31 -5.29
C GLU A 54 11.84 -4.02 -4.75
N ASP A 55 11.90 -3.78 -3.44
CA ASP A 55 11.42 -2.53 -2.81
C ASP A 55 12.20 -1.31 -3.30
N THR A 56 13.54 -1.37 -3.29
CA THR A 56 14.39 -0.30 -3.82
C THR A 56 14.09 -0.06 -5.30
N ARG A 57 13.95 -1.13 -6.09
CA ARG A 57 13.61 -1.03 -7.51
C ARG A 57 12.23 -0.42 -7.72
N LEU A 58 11.25 -0.78 -6.90
CA LEU A 58 9.89 -0.24 -6.98
C LEU A 58 9.90 1.26 -6.73
N HIS A 59 10.60 1.72 -5.68
CA HIS A 59 10.77 3.13 -5.38
C HIS A 59 11.33 3.92 -6.58
N TRP A 60 12.50 3.53 -7.08
CA TRP A 60 13.13 4.22 -8.22
C TRP A 60 12.30 4.14 -9.51
N THR A 61 11.60 3.03 -9.75
CA THR A 61 10.74 2.89 -10.93
C THR A 61 9.55 3.86 -10.89
N ARG A 62 9.02 4.19 -9.70
CA ARG A 62 8.01 5.24 -9.53
C ARG A 62 8.58 6.62 -9.86
N GLU A 63 9.78 6.93 -9.36
CA GLU A 63 10.46 8.19 -9.68
C GLU A 63 10.71 8.34 -11.20
N TYR A 64 11.17 7.27 -11.86
CA TYR A 64 11.33 7.27 -13.32
C TYR A 64 10.01 7.45 -14.05
N LEU A 65 8.92 6.88 -13.54
CA LEU A 65 7.58 7.04 -14.12
C LEU A 65 7.11 8.48 -14.05
N GLU A 66 7.28 9.15 -12.91
CA GLU A 66 6.92 10.57 -12.77
C GLU A 66 7.78 11.45 -13.68
N ARG A 67 9.10 11.19 -13.73
CA ARG A 67 9.99 11.91 -14.66
C ARG A 67 9.61 11.69 -16.13
N ALA A 68 9.19 10.48 -16.49
CA ALA A 68 8.74 10.15 -17.83
C ALA A 68 7.41 10.83 -18.19
N LYS A 69 6.47 10.94 -17.24
CA LYS A 69 5.23 11.73 -17.42
C LYS A 69 5.55 13.22 -17.64
N GLN A 70 6.49 13.77 -16.88
CA GLN A 70 6.96 15.14 -17.08
C GLN A 70 7.58 15.32 -18.47
N ALA A 71 8.49 14.43 -18.89
CA ALA A 71 9.10 14.49 -20.23
C ALA A 71 8.05 14.36 -21.35
N PHE A 72 7.01 13.56 -21.14
CA PHE A 72 5.90 13.44 -22.09
C PHE A 72 5.14 14.77 -22.25
N ALA A 73 4.90 15.48 -21.14
CA ALA A 73 4.28 16.81 -21.15
C ALA A 73 5.19 17.85 -21.83
N GLU A 74 6.50 17.83 -21.52
CA GLU A 74 7.51 18.70 -22.17
C GLU A 74 7.58 18.49 -23.69
N ALA A 75 7.33 17.25 -24.16
CA ALA A 75 7.22 16.92 -25.58
C ALA A 75 5.86 17.30 -26.21
N GLY A 76 5.01 18.04 -25.51
CA GLY A 76 3.69 18.50 -25.96
C GLY A 76 2.59 17.44 -25.87
N GLY A 77 2.81 16.36 -25.12
CA GLY A 77 1.80 15.33 -24.85
C GLY A 77 0.86 15.72 -23.71
N THR A 78 -0.37 15.23 -23.73
CA THR A 78 -1.30 15.32 -22.60
C THR A 78 -1.49 13.93 -22.01
N TYR A 79 -0.99 13.70 -20.80
CA TYR A 79 -1.10 12.40 -20.14
C TYR A 79 -2.51 12.23 -19.57
N THR A 80 -3.23 11.19 -20.01
CA THR A 80 -4.52 10.81 -19.43
C THR A 80 -4.30 9.65 -18.46
N LEU A 81 -4.86 9.78 -17.25
CA LEU A 81 -4.81 8.72 -16.26
C LEU A 81 -5.54 7.47 -16.78
N SER A 82 -5.00 6.30 -16.47
CA SER A 82 -5.74 5.05 -16.63
C SER A 82 -6.76 4.88 -15.50
N LYS A 83 -7.78 4.04 -15.68
CA LYS A 83 -8.80 3.77 -14.66
C LYS A 83 -8.24 3.36 -13.30
N SER A 84 -7.09 2.68 -13.27
CA SER A 84 -6.41 2.34 -12.02
C SER A 84 -5.75 3.55 -11.37
N GLU A 85 -5.15 4.45 -12.16
CA GLU A 85 -4.57 5.70 -11.64
C GLU A 85 -5.64 6.70 -11.21
N GLU A 86 -6.80 6.74 -11.89
CA GLU A 86 -7.95 7.53 -11.44
C GLU A 86 -8.42 7.10 -10.05
N LYS A 87 -8.46 5.79 -9.77
CA LYS A 87 -8.80 5.26 -8.44
C LYS A 87 -7.76 5.62 -7.37
N VAL A 88 -6.48 5.60 -7.74
CA VAL A 88 -5.39 6.03 -6.83
C VAL A 88 -5.56 7.51 -6.53
N ALA A 89 -5.72 8.34 -7.56
CA ALA A 89 -5.89 9.78 -7.40
C ALA A 89 -7.16 10.14 -6.60
N ASP A 90 -8.26 9.43 -6.82
CA ASP A 90 -9.49 9.57 -6.05
C ASP A 90 -9.30 9.20 -4.57
N PHE A 91 -8.64 8.08 -4.28
CA PHE A 91 -8.31 7.71 -2.90
C PHE A 91 -7.41 8.76 -2.22
N ASP A 92 -6.32 9.15 -2.89
CA ASP A 92 -5.34 10.12 -2.39
C ASP A 92 -5.98 11.50 -2.14
N ALA A 93 -6.88 11.95 -3.02
CA ALA A 93 -7.60 13.21 -2.87
C ALA A 93 -8.59 13.24 -1.70
N ASN A 94 -9.04 12.07 -1.23
CA ASN A 94 -9.99 11.94 -0.13
C ASN A 94 -9.33 11.53 1.20
N MET A 95 -8.00 11.37 1.27
CA MET A 95 -7.31 10.91 2.49
C MET A 95 -7.58 11.80 3.71
N ASP A 96 -7.55 13.12 3.54
CA ASP A 96 -7.75 14.06 4.67
C ASP A 96 -9.20 14.03 5.20
N ALA A 97 -10.15 13.51 4.40
CA ALA A 97 -11.54 13.35 4.78
C ALA A 97 -11.83 12.01 5.49
N ILE A 98 -10.86 11.10 5.59
CA ILE A 98 -11.02 9.84 6.33
C ILE A 98 -11.37 10.17 7.79
N CYS A 99 -12.49 9.62 8.26
CA CYS A 99 -12.96 9.80 9.62
C CYS A 99 -12.91 8.51 10.44
N LYS A 100 -12.88 7.34 9.80
CA LYS A 100 -12.77 6.06 10.47
C LYS A 100 -12.12 5.02 9.57
N ILE A 101 -11.29 4.18 10.17
CA ILE A 101 -10.62 3.07 9.52
C ILE A 101 -10.86 1.83 10.36
N THR A 102 -11.32 0.76 9.74
CA THR A 102 -11.54 -0.53 10.38
C THR A 102 -10.66 -1.57 9.69
N PHE A 103 -9.71 -2.14 10.43
CA PHE A 103 -8.86 -3.23 9.98
C PHE A 103 -9.20 -4.49 10.77
N SER A 104 -9.64 -5.55 10.10
CA SER A 104 -9.95 -6.82 10.73
C SER A 104 -9.05 -7.91 10.17
N ILE A 105 -8.49 -8.74 11.03
CA ILE A 105 -7.66 -9.88 10.63
C ILE A 105 -7.92 -11.05 11.59
N GLY A 106 -7.91 -12.26 11.04
CA GLY A 106 -8.13 -13.46 11.84
C GLY A 106 -8.36 -14.69 11.00
N GLY A 107 -8.61 -15.81 11.68
CA GLY A 107 -8.81 -17.11 11.05
C GLY A 107 -10.01 -17.83 11.62
N PHE A 108 -10.52 -18.83 10.88
CA PHE A 108 -11.71 -19.58 11.27
C PHE A 108 -11.63 -20.19 12.69
N PHE A 109 -10.44 -20.62 13.12
CA PHE A 109 -10.22 -21.23 14.44
C PHE A 109 -9.83 -20.22 15.54
N GLY A 110 -9.19 -19.10 15.19
CA GLY A 110 -8.70 -18.09 16.15
C GLY A 110 -9.66 -16.94 16.41
N GLY A 111 -10.74 -16.83 15.63
CA GLY A 111 -11.62 -15.66 15.64
C GLY A 111 -11.03 -14.48 14.87
N TYR A 112 -11.72 -13.35 14.92
CA TYR A 112 -11.33 -12.11 14.25
C TYR A 112 -11.07 -11.03 15.28
N ARG A 113 -9.93 -10.36 15.15
CA ARG A 113 -9.63 -9.14 15.89
C ARG A 113 -9.78 -7.96 14.94
N SER A 114 -10.44 -6.90 15.40
CA SER A 114 -10.65 -5.68 14.62
C SER A 114 -9.99 -4.49 15.30
N TYR A 115 -9.13 -3.80 14.58
CA TYR A 115 -8.47 -2.58 14.98
C TYR A 115 -9.21 -1.41 14.34
N VAL A 116 -9.67 -0.46 15.16
CA VAL A 116 -10.44 0.69 14.70
C VAL A 116 -9.71 1.97 15.06
N VAL A 117 -9.57 2.85 14.08
CA VAL A 117 -9.01 4.19 14.25
C VAL A 117 -10.05 5.21 13.84
N GLU A 118 -10.47 6.06 14.78
CA GLU A 118 -11.39 7.17 14.56
C GLU A 118 -10.61 8.50 14.50
N LEU A 119 -10.87 9.30 13.46
CA LEU A 119 -10.14 10.52 13.10
C LEU A 119 -11.05 11.77 13.01
N SER A 120 -12.27 11.68 13.55
CA SER A 120 -13.30 12.74 13.47
C SER A 120 -12.97 13.97 14.31
N ASP A 121 -12.48 13.76 15.54
CA ASP A 121 -12.16 14.82 16.50
C ASP A 121 -10.68 14.75 16.94
N ARG A 122 -10.38 13.77 17.80
CA ARG A 122 -9.03 13.35 18.17
C ARG A 122 -8.83 11.94 17.68
N LEU A 123 -7.58 11.59 17.38
CA LEU A 123 -7.24 10.21 17.07
C LEU A 123 -7.59 9.35 18.29
N LYS A 124 -8.51 8.41 18.09
CA LYS A 124 -8.86 7.37 19.05
C LYS A 124 -8.66 6.03 18.36
N ALA A 125 -7.86 5.17 18.96
CA ALA A 125 -7.66 3.81 18.49
C ALA A 125 -8.09 2.81 19.55
N TYR A 126 -8.67 1.71 19.12
CA TYR A 126 -9.05 0.60 19.99
C TYR A 126 -9.10 -0.70 19.19
N THR A 127 -8.91 -1.81 19.88
CA THR A 127 -9.10 -3.14 19.33
C THR A 127 -10.39 -3.76 19.85
N LYS A 128 -10.95 -4.66 19.04
CA LYS A 128 -12.18 -5.40 19.29
C LYS A 128 -11.91 -6.88 19.11
N LEU A 129 -12.20 -7.64 20.16
CA LEU A 129 -12.32 -9.09 20.10
C LEU A 129 -13.73 -9.42 20.59
N TRP A 130 -14.61 -9.84 19.68
CA TRP A 130 -16.04 -9.99 19.94
C TRP A 130 -16.71 -8.65 20.36
N GLU A 131 -17.28 -8.58 21.56
CA GLU A 131 -17.92 -7.37 22.11
C GLU A 131 -16.97 -6.54 22.99
N ASP A 132 -15.79 -7.08 23.32
CA ASP A 132 -14.83 -6.43 24.21
C ASP A 132 -14.01 -5.39 23.44
N GLU A 133 -14.05 -4.14 23.92
CA GLU A 133 -13.29 -3.01 23.40
C GLU A 133 -12.11 -2.69 24.33
N GLU A 134 -10.90 -2.71 23.79
CA GLU A 134 -9.68 -2.35 24.51
C GLU A 134 -9.00 -1.14 23.84
N PRO A 135 -8.69 -0.07 24.59
CA PRO A 135 -8.03 1.10 24.03
C PRO A 135 -6.63 0.75 23.53
N LEU A 136 -6.26 1.31 22.38
CA LEU A 136 -4.97 1.08 21.74
C LEU A 136 -4.17 2.38 21.69
N SER A 137 -2.91 2.34 22.14
CA SER A 137 -1.99 3.47 22.00
C SER A 137 -1.14 3.27 20.76
N LEU A 138 -1.45 4.01 19.70
CA LEU A 138 -0.65 4.00 18.47
C LEU A 138 0.46 5.05 18.60
N LEU A 139 1.70 4.61 18.54
CA LEU A 139 2.89 5.46 18.67
C LEU A 139 3.57 5.63 17.30
N ASP A 140 3.99 6.86 17.03
CA ASP A 140 4.86 7.18 15.90
C ASP A 140 6.26 6.63 16.18
N GLY A 141 6.67 5.60 15.44
CA GLY A 141 7.91 4.86 15.68
C GLY A 141 9.18 5.70 15.64
N ASP A 142 9.16 6.85 14.96
CA ASP A 142 10.32 7.75 14.88
C ASP A 142 10.49 8.63 16.12
N ASN A 143 9.40 8.91 16.85
CA ASN A 143 9.38 9.89 17.94
C ASN A 143 8.89 9.33 19.28
N GLU A 144 8.38 8.08 19.31
CA GLU A 144 7.69 7.47 20.46
C GLU A 144 6.48 8.29 20.97
N GLU A 145 6.01 9.26 20.18
CA GLU A 145 4.88 10.10 20.50
C GLU A 145 3.57 9.49 19.98
N PRO A 146 2.44 9.67 20.68
CA PRO A 146 1.15 9.22 20.16
C PRO A 146 0.83 9.85 18.81
N PHE A 147 0.30 9.05 17.89
CA PHE A 147 -0.11 9.57 16.59
C PHE A 147 -1.15 10.69 16.74
N THR A 148 -0.92 11.78 16.02
CA THR A 148 -1.94 12.76 15.70
C THR A 148 -2.68 12.31 14.44
N LYS A 149 -3.83 12.93 14.14
CA LYS A 149 -4.52 12.70 12.87
C LYS A 149 -3.58 12.92 11.68
N ASP A 150 -2.85 14.03 11.69
CA ASP A 150 -2.01 14.43 10.55
C ASP A 150 -0.83 13.48 10.36
N THR A 151 -0.16 13.07 11.45
CA THR A 151 0.96 12.12 11.38
C THR A 151 0.48 10.72 10.98
N PHE A 152 -0.70 10.29 11.43
CA PHE A 152 -1.29 9.01 11.03
C PHE A 152 -1.67 9.00 9.54
N ILE A 153 -2.30 10.07 9.04
CA ILE A 153 -2.63 10.21 7.62
C ILE A 153 -1.36 10.29 6.76
N ALA A 154 -0.28 10.92 7.25
CA ALA A 154 1.01 10.93 6.56
C ALA A 154 1.59 9.52 6.44
N ALA A 155 1.62 8.75 7.54
CA ALA A 155 2.07 7.35 7.52
C ALA A 155 1.23 6.47 6.57
N LEU A 156 -0.10 6.65 6.54
CA LEU A 156 -0.98 5.98 5.58
C LEU A 156 -0.66 6.34 4.12
N ARG A 157 -0.25 7.59 3.86
CA ARG A 157 0.09 8.07 2.51
C ARG A 157 1.33 7.34 1.99
N ASP A 158 2.29 7.09 2.86
CA ASP A 158 3.53 6.37 2.52
C ASP A 158 3.27 4.89 2.20
N LEU A 159 2.21 4.30 2.74
CA LEU A 159 1.79 2.93 2.39
C LEU A 159 1.20 2.82 0.97
N ARG A 160 0.82 3.94 0.34
CA ARG A 160 0.29 3.96 -1.04
C ARG A 160 -0.87 2.98 -1.25
N ILE A 161 -1.77 2.89 -0.27
CA ILE A 161 -2.90 1.92 -0.23
C ILE A 161 -3.81 2.03 -1.47
N GLY A 162 -3.94 3.22 -2.06
CA GLY A 162 -4.68 3.42 -3.31
C GLY A 162 -4.19 2.54 -4.47
N GLU A 163 -2.92 2.08 -4.44
CA GLU A 163 -2.34 1.20 -5.46
C GLU A 163 -2.62 -0.30 -5.24
N TRP A 164 -3.22 -0.68 -4.11
CA TRP A 164 -3.51 -2.06 -3.77
C TRP A 164 -4.64 -2.64 -4.63
N LEU A 165 -4.66 -3.96 -4.78
CA LEU A 165 -5.81 -4.65 -5.36
C LEU A 165 -6.99 -4.59 -4.40
N ARG A 166 -8.22 -4.54 -4.93
CA ARG A 166 -9.42 -4.59 -4.09
C ARG A 166 -9.57 -5.91 -3.33
N ARG A 167 -9.13 -7.00 -3.94
CA ARG A 167 -9.25 -8.35 -3.41
C ARG A 167 -7.97 -9.13 -3.65
N TYR A 168 -7.41 -9.67 -2.58
CA TYR A 168 -6.21 -10.50 -2.59
C TYR A 168 -6.60 -11.97 -2.43
N SER A 169 -6.01 -12.84 -3.25
CA SER A 169 -6.22 -14.28 -3.17
C SER A 169 -5.03 -15.01 -3.76
N THR A 170 -4.61 -16.07 -3.09
CA THR A 170 -3.49 -16.93 -3.49
C THR A 170 -3.72 -17.63 -4.85
N LYS A 171 -4.97 -17.67 -5.34
CA LYS A 171 -5.32 -18.18 -6.67
C LYS A 171 -4.56 -17.52 -7.81
N ARG A 172 -4.19 -16.23 -7.66
CA ARG A 172 -3.41 -15.50 -8.68
C ARG A 172 -1.99 -16.03 -8.84
N PHE A 173 -1.51 -16.81 -7.89
CA PHE A 173 -0.23 -17.51 -7.91
C PHE A 173 -0.37 -19.03 -8.10
N GLY A 174 -1.59 -19.52 -8.33
CA GLY A 174 -1.85 -20.95 -8.57
C GLY A 174 -2.04 -21.80 -7.31
N TYR A 175 -2.12 -21.19 -6.12
CA TYR A 175 -2.43 -21.92 -4.88
C TYR A 175 -3.93 -21.88 -4.58
N THR A 176 -4.39 -22.89 -3.84
CA THR A 176 -5.72 -22.90 -3.22
C THR A 176 -5.53 -23.26 -1.76
N VAL A 177 -5.84 -22.31 -0.89
CA VAL A 177 -5.80 -22.45 0.57
C VAL A 177 -7.24 -22.45 1.05
N CYS A 178 -7.62 -23.44 1.86
CA CYS A 178 -9.00 -23.63 2.34
C CYS A 178 -9.18 -23.25 3.81
N ASP A 179 -8.07 -23.08 4.52
CA ASP A 179 -7.94 -22.77 5.92
C ASP A 179 -6.79 -21.76 6.09
N GLY A 180 -7.04 -20.66 6.79
CA GLY A 180 -6.00 -19.69 7.08
C GLY A 180 -6.54 -18.32 7.43
N THR A 181 -5.71 -17.31 7.23
CA THR A 181 -5.97 -15.95 7.69
C THR A 181 -6.68 -15.13 6.62
N GLN A 182 -7.75 -14.48 7.04
CA GLN A 182 -8.56 -13.58 6.24
C GLN A 182 -8.44 -12.19 6.85
N TRP A 183 -8.45 -11.17 6.00
CA TRP A 183 -8.37 -9.79 6.45
C TRP A 183 -9.26 -8.87 5.62
N GLU A 184 -9.62 -7.76 6.23
CA GLU A 184 -10.43 -6.70 5.65
C GLU A 184 -9.95 -5.35 6.16
N LEU A 185 -9.87 -4.36 5.27
CA LEU A 185 -9.55 -2.99 5.58
C LEU A 185 -10.58 -2.08 4.92
N GLU A 186 -11.28 -1.29 5.73
CA GLU A 186 -12.31 -0.34 5.28
C GLU A 186 -12.00 1.07 5.74
N PHE A 187 -12.15 2.02 4.81
CA PHE A 187 -12.02 3.46 5.04
C PHE A 187 -13.38 4.13 4.89
N GLU A 188 -13.81 4.87 5.91
CA GLU A 188 -15.02 5.69 5.93
C GLU A 188 -14.64 7.17 5.90
N TYR A 189 -15.46 7.98 5.23
CA TYR A 189 -15.17 9.39 4.95
C TYR A 189 -16.24 10.34 5.47
N SER A 190 -15.80 11.47 6.01
CA SER A 190 -16.66 12.55 6.52
C SER A 190 -17.28 13.43 5.43
N ASN A 191 -16.73 13.42 4.21
CA ASN A 191 -17.17 14.27 3.10
C ASN A 191 -18.27 13.63 2.23
N GLY A 192 -18.86 12.51 2.68
CA GLY A 192 -19.88 11.77 1.92
C GLY A 192 -19.32 10.91 0.78
N HIS A 193 -17.99 10.82 0.64
CA HIS A 193 -17.37 9.85 -0.25
C HIS A 193 -17.72 8.42 0.16
N LYS A 194 -17.89 7.53 -0.82
CA LYS A 194 -18.27 6.14 -0.52
C LYS A 194 -17.16 5.42 0.25
N PRO A 195 -17.50 4.53 1.19
CA PRO A 195 -16.50 3.72 1.85
C PRO A 195 -15.67 2.92 0.86
N VAL A 196 -14.39 2.79 1.18
CA VAL A 196 -13.41 2.14 0.33
C VAL A 196 -12.89 0.91 1.07
N ARG A 197 -13.15 -0.28 0.51
CA ARG A 197 -12.79 -1.57 1.12
C ARG A 197 -11.72 -2.31 0.32
N PHE A 198 -10.88 -3.03 1.05
CA PHE A 198 -9.89 -3.99 0.59
C PHE A 198 -10.03 -5.27 1.41
N ASP A 199 -9.89 -6.42 0.78
CA ASP A 199 -9.95 -7.71 1.47
C ASP A 199 -8.92 -8.70 0.93
N GLY A 200 -8.58 -9.70 1.73
CA GLY A 200 -7.70 -10.76 1.31
C GLY A 200 -7.91 -12.07 2.06
N ASP A 201 -7.48 -13.13 1.38
CA ASP A 201 -7.54 -14.50 1.86
C ASP A 201 -6.19 -15.16 1.60
N ASN A 202 -5.41 -15.31 2.69
CA ASN A 202 -4.04 -15.83 2.72
C ASN A 202 -3.09 -15.14 1.72
N SER A 203 -3.41 -13.91 1.35
CA SER A 203 -2.68 -13.12 0.36
C SER A 203 -2.74 -11.66 0.75
N TYR A 204 -1.60 -11.00 0.66
CA TYR A 204 -1.38 -9.70 1.27
C TYR A 204 -0.71 -8.74 0.28
N PRO A 205 -0.90 -7.42 0.41
CA PRO A 205 -0.12 -6.43 -0.31
C PRO A 205 1.36 -6.46 0.11
N TYR A 206 2.24 -5.97 -0.77
CA TYR A 206 3.71 -6.06 -0.61
C TYR A 206 4.28 -5.35 0.62
N ASN A 207 3.46 -4.50 1.27
CA ASN A 207 3.80 -3.71 2.43
C ASN A 207 2.78 -3.91 3.57
N PHE A 208 2.18 -5.09 3.66
CA PHE A 208 1.17 -5.41 4.67
C PHE A 208 1.72 -5.36 6.09
N ASP A 209 2.95 -5.81 6.32
CA ASP A 209 3.61 -5.75 7.63
C ASP A 209 3.69 -4.30 8.13
N LYS A 210 3.97 -3.34 7.22
CA LYS A 210 3.98 -1.90 7.56
C LYS A 210 2.59 -1.38 7.91
N LEU A 211 1.52 -1.94 7.33
CA LEU A 211 0.14 -1.66 7.77
C LEU A 211 -0.08 -2.22 9.18
N GLN A 212 0.28 -3.47 9.43
CA GLN A 212 0.14 -4.11 10.75
C GLN A 212 0.85 -3.29 11.84
N MET A 213 2.11 -2.90 11.61
CA MET A 213 2.87 -2.03 12.51
C MET A 213 2.17 -0.68 12.75
N LEU A 214 1.58 -0.07 11.72
CA LEU A 214 0.84 1.19 11.86
C LEU A 214 -0.39 1.04 12.78
N PHE A 215 -0.97 -0.16 12.84
CA PHE A 215 -2.04 -0.53 13.78
C PHE A 215 -1.51 -1.10 15.10
N GLY A 216 -0.22 -0.96 15.40
CA GLY A 216 0.39 -1.43 16.65
C GLY A 216 0.43 -2.94 16.80
N ILE A 217 0.39 -3.67 15.67
CA ILE A 217 0.51 -5.13 15.65
C ILE A 217 1.98 -5.44 15.42
N ASP A 218 2.63 -6.01 16.42
CA ASP A 218 3.98 -6.54 16.31
C ASP A 218 3.89 -8.07 16.31
N GLU A 219 4.29 -8.71 15.21
CA GLU A 219 4.29 -10.17 15.08
C GLU A 219 5.36 -10.83 15.98
N THR A 220 6.24 -10.06 16.63
CA THR A 220 7.30 -10.61 17.50
C THR A 220 6.82 -11.02 18.90
N GLU A 221 5.61 -10.65 19.34
CA GLU A 221 5.11 -11.00 20.68
C GLU A 221 4.34 -12.34 20.75
N GLU A 222 4.01 -12.97 19.61
CA GLU A 222 3.21 -14.23 19.59
C GLU A 222 4.05 -15.51 19.77
N ASP A 223 5.39 -15.42 19.86
CA ASP A 223 6.30 -16.57 19.99
C ASP A 223 6.78 -16.85 21.45
N GLU A 224 6.32 -16.11 22.47
CA GLU A 224 6.79 -16.29 23.87
C GLU A 224 5.93 -17.22 24.74
N ASP A 225 4.81 -17.74 24.25
CA ASP A 225 3.93 -18.64 25.00
C ASP A 225 3.82 -20.06 24.38
N GLU A 226 4.94 -20.80 24.31
CA GLU A 226 4.96 -22.28 24.29
C GLU A 226 6.03 -22.89 25.21
#